data_AF-I4I319-F1
#
_entry.id   AF-I4I319-F1
#
_cell.length_a   1.000
_cell.length_b   1.000
_cell.length_c   1.000
_cell.angle_alpha   90.00
_cell.angle_beta   90.00
_cell.angle_gamma   90.00
#
_symmetry.space_group_name_H-M   'P 1'
#
loop_
_entity.id
_entity.type
_entity.pdbx_description
1 polymer ?
#
loop_
_entity_poly.entity_id
_entity_poly.type
_entity_poly.pdbx_seq_one_letter_code
_entity_poly.pdbx_strand_id
1 'polypeptide(L)'
;MLTDKCSSPTALIEKHFGTLKDLRALHNIEHLLIDIIVITICATICGANNWEAVAAYGITKYEWLKTFLALPNGIPSHDTLIRLFARLKSEELQSCFISWMQAVHQVTNGELLNVDGKT
;
A
#
# COMPACT_ATOMS: atom_id res chain seq x y z
N MET A 1 25.30 14.83 11.26
CA MET A 1 24.77 13.47 11.46
C MET A 1 23.53 13.33 10.58
N LEU A 2 23.76 12.92 9.34
CA LEU A 2 22.70 12.67 8.35
C LEU A 2 22.19 11.26 8.61
N THR A 3 21.01 11.14 9.21
CA THR A 3 20.28 9.86 9.17
C THR A 3 19.79 9.69 7.73
N ASP A 4 20.31 8.69 7.03
CA ASP A 4 19.87 8.30 5.70
C ASP A 4 18.36 8.10 5.66
N LYS A 5 17.66 9.08 5.09
CA LYS A 5 16.20 9.08 4.90
C LYS A 5 15.77 8.12 3.75
N CYS A 6 16.69 7.33 3.22
CA CYS A 6 16.52 6.53 2.00
C CYS A 6 15.97 5.11 2.25
N SER A 7 15.72 4.72 3.51
CA SER A 7 15.41 3.33 3.86
C SER A 7 14.10 3.13 4.64
N SER A 8 13.12 4.04 4.54
CA SER A 8 11.77 3.71 5.03
C SER A 8 11.02 2.91 3.95
N PRO A 9 10.32 1.81 4.31
CA PRO A 9 9.52 1.03 3.35
C PRO A 9 8.54 1.91 2.55
N THR A 10 8.03 2.95 3.20
CA THR A 10 7.09 3.93 2.63
C THR A 10 7.73 4.78 1.53
N ALA A 11 9.01 5.14 1.63
CA ALA A 11 9.68 5.98 0.63
C ALA A 11 9.79 5.29 -0.74
N LEU A 12 9.97 3.97 -0.77
CA LEU A 12 9.99 3.20 -2.01
C LEU A 12 8.59 3.17 -2.64
N ILE A 13 7.56 2.98 -1.82
CA ILE A 13 6.17 2.97 -2.29
C ILE A 13 5.78 4.34 -2.83
N GLU A 14 6.08 5.43 -2.11
CA GLU A 14 5.83 6.80 -2.57
C GLU A 14 6.50 7.09 -3.92
N LYS A 15 7.74 6.62 -4.11
CA LYS A 15 8.46 6.80 -5.37
C LYS A 15 7.78 6.09 -6.55
N HIS A 16 7.31 4.86 -6.35
CA HIS A 16 6.79 4.03 -7.42
C HIS A 16 5.28 4.19 -7.66
N PHE A 17 4.54 4.68 -6.67
CA PHE A 17 3.10 4.98 -6.78
C PHE A 17 2.80 6.48 -6.85
N GLY A 18 3.79 7.37 -6.68
CA GLY A 18 3.59 8.82 -6.72
C GLY A 18 3.15 9.37 -8.07
N THR A 19 3.34 8.62 -9.16
CA THR A 19 2.82 8.96 -10.50
C THR A 19 1.37 8.55 -10.70
N LEU A 20 0.81 7.76 -9.77
CA LEU A 20 -0.57 7.30 -9.87
C LEU A 20 -1.51 8.48 -9.66
N LYS A 21 -2.32 8.77 -10.67
CA LYS A 21 -3.25 9.89 -10.60
C LYS A 21 -4.37 9.58 -9.61
N ASP A 22 -4.52 10.43 -8.60
CA ASP A 22 -5.67 10.38 -7.72
C ASP A 22 -6.90 10.92 -8.46
N LEU A 23 -7.80 10.01 -8.84
CA LEU A 23 -9.04 10.31 -9.57
C LEU A 23 -10.23 10.51 -8.64
N ARG A 24 -10.02 10.57 -7.32
CA ARG A 24 -11.07 10.88 -6.34
C ARG A 24 -11.44 12.37 -6.43
N ALA A 25 -12.71 12.67 -6.17
CA ALA A 25 -13.17 14.06 -6.14
C ALA A 25 -12.50 14.81 -4.97
N LEU A 26 -11.92 15.98 -5.24
CA LEU A 26 -11.13 16.78 -4.27
C LEU A 26 -11.86 17.08 -2.95
N HIS A 27 -13.19 17.19 -2.99
CA HIS A 27 -14.03 17.47 -1.82
C HIS A 27 -14.38 16.21 -0.99
N ASN A 28 -13.76 15.06 -1.28
CA ASN A 28 -14.04 13.77 -0.61
C ASN A 28 -12.78 12.91 -0.43
N ILE A 29 -11.65 13.54 -0.12
CA ILE A 29 -10.36 12.88 0.11
C ILE A 29 -10.02 12.94 1.61
N GLU A 30 -10.46 11.92 2.34
CA GLU A 30 -10.14 11.76 3.78
C GLU A 30 -8.91 10.87 4.00
N HIS A 31 -8.61 9.95 3.09
CA HIS A 31 -7.50 9.01 3.24
C HIS A 31 -6.46 9.24 2.15
N LEU A 32 -5.17 9.11 2.48
CA LEU A 32 -4.11 9.23 1.49
C LEU A 32 -4.20 8.06 0.49
N LEU A 33 -3.95 8.34 -0.80
CA LEU A 33 -4.01 7.30 -1.84
C LEU A 33 -3.01 6.19 -1.53
N ILE A 34 -1.78 6.56 -1.16
CA ILE A 34 -0.72 5.61 -0.80
C ILE A 34 -1.15 4.72 0.36
N ASP A 35 -1.71 5.28 1.43
CA ASP A 35 -2.19 4.48 2.58
C ASP A 35 -3.22 3.42 2.13
N ILE A 36 -4.18 3.80 1.29
CA ILE A 36 -5.20 2.86 0.78
C ILE A 36 -4.55 1.74 -0.04
N ILE A 37 -3.62 2.07 -0.93
CA ILE A 37 -2.94 1.10 -1.79
C ILE A 37 -2.13 0.10 -0.93
N VAL A 38 -1.37 0.59 0.06
CA VAL A 38 -0.57 -0.28 0.92
C VAL A 38 -1.45 -1.21 1.76
N ILE A 39 -2.52 -0.68 2.36
CA ILE A 39 -3.48 -1.51 3.10
C ILE A 39 -4.05 -2.61 2.21
N THR A 40 -4.43 -2.27 0.98
CA THR A 40 -5.02 -3.22 0.02
C THR A 40 -4.02 -4.31 -0.36
N ILE A 41 -2.77 -3.96 -0.65
CA ILE A 41 -1.71 -4.94 -0.95
C ILE A 41 -1.48 -5.88 0.23
N CYS A 42 -1.29 -5.34 1.44
CA CYS A 42 -1.06 -6.13 2.64
C CYS A 42 -2.23 -7.08 2.94
N ALA A 43 -3.47 -6.57 2.86
CA ALA A 43 -4.67 -7.37 3.06
C ALA A 43 -4.78 -8.51 2.03
N THR A 44 -4.50 -8.21 0.75
CA THR A 44 -4.57 -9.19 -0.34
C THR A 44 -3.54 -10.30 -0.16
N ILE A 45 -2.30 -9.97 0.22
CA ILE A 45 -1.25 -10.96 0.55
C ILE A 45 -1.68 -11.83 1.73
N CYS A 46 -2.37 -11.25 2.71
CA CYS A 46 -2.95 -11.98 3.85
C CYS A 46 -4.26 -12.73 3.52
N GLY A 47 -4.67 -12.79 2.25
CA GLY A 47 -5.81 -13.59 1.80
C GLY A 47 -7.16 -12.88 1.83
N ALA A 48 -7.21 -11.54 1.98
CA ALA A 48 -8.46 -10.80 1.79
C ALA A 48 -8.93 -10.91 0.34
N ASN A 49 -10.16 -11.39 0.14
CA ASN A 49 -10.74 -11.66 -1.18
C ASN A 49 -11.93 -10.75 -1.54
N ASN A 50 -12.28 -9.81 -0.67
CA ASN A 50 -13.30 -8.78 -0.90
C ASN A 50 -12.96 -7.50 -0.12
N TRP A 51 -13.70 -6.42 -0.39
CA TRP A 51 -13.42 -5.10 0.17
C TRP A 51 -13.73 -5.02 1.67
N GLU A 52 -14.71 -5.79 2.15
CA GLU A 52 -15.01 -5.93 3.56
C GLU A 52 -13.83 -6.55 4.32
N ALA A 53 -13.20 -7.58 3.76
CA ALA A 53 -12.03 -8.23 4.33
C ALA A 53 -10.81 -7.29 4.32
N VAL A 54 -10.65 -6.46 3.29
CA VAL A 54 -9.59 -5.43 3.26
C VAL A 54 -9.79 -4.39 4.36
N ALA A 55 -11.01 -3.88 4.52
CA ALA A 55 -11.33 -2.93 5.61
C ALA A 55 -11.14 -3.58 7.00
N ALA A 56 -11.62 -4.82 7.17
CA ALA A 56 -11.45 -5.59 8.41
C ALA A 56 -9.98 -5.84 8.74
N TYR A 57 -9.15 -6.15 7.74
CA TYR A 57 -7.69 -6.26 7.90
C TYR A 57 -7.09 -4.94 8.39
N GLY A 58 -7.45 -3.82 7.74
CA GLY A 58 -6.97 -2.50 8.12
C GLY A 58 -7.30 -2.16 9.57
N ILE A 59 -8.53 -2.45 10.01
CA ILE A 59 -8.97 -2.24 11.41
C ILE A 59 -8.17 -3.15 12.35
N THR A 60 -8.05 -4.44 12.03
CA THR A 60 -7.37 -5.44 12.87
C THR A 60 -5.88 -5.16 13.01
N LYS A 61 -5.25 -4.60 11.98
CA LYS A 61 -3.82 -4.31 11.92
C LYS A 61 -3.49 -2.82 12.09
N TYR A 62 -4.46 -2.01 12.53
CA TYR A 62 -4.33 -0.55 12.59
C TYR A 62 -3.05 -0.09 13.30
N GLU A 63 -2.77 -0.62 14.50
CA GLU A 63 -1.59 -0.24 15.28
C GLU A 63 -0.28 -0.57 14.55
N TRP A 64 -0.21 -1.72 13.87
CA TRP A 64 0.95 -2.10 13.08
C TRP A 64 1.11 -1.23 11.84
N LEU A 65 0.02 -0.98 11.10
CA LEU A 65 0.00 -0.13 9.92
C LEU A 65 0.46 1.31 10.24
N LYS A 66 0.05 1.84 11.39
CA LYS A 66 0.41 3.18 11.86
C LYS A 66 1.91 3.36 12.15
N THR A 67 2.68 2.27 12.25
CA THR A 67 4.14 2.36 12.43
C THR A 67 4.86 2.87 11.17
N PHE A 68 4.22 2.80 9.99
CA PHE A 68 4.81 3.24 8.71
C PHE A 68 3.84 3.96 7.76
N LEU A 69 2.54 4.00 8.06
CA LEU A 69 1.52 4.78 7.32
C LEU A 69 1.07 5.99 8.14
N ALA A 70 0.65 7.05 7.44
CA ALA A 70 0.21 8.29 8.10
C ALA A 70 -1.21 8.16 8.70
N LEU A 71 -2.13 7.54 7.96
CA LEU A 71 -3.52 7.26 8.36
C LEU A 71 -4.24 8.47 8.99
N PRO A 72 -4.27 9.65 8.34
CA PRO A 72 -4.76 10.90 8.94
C PRO A 72 -6.21 10.81 9.44
N ASN A 73 -7.04 10.02 8.75
CA ASN A 73 -8.44 9.75 9.12
C ASN A 73 -8.69 8.26 9.36
N GLY A 74 -7.66 7.51 9.75
CA GLY A 74 -7.78 6.08 10.03
C GLY A 74 -7.98 5.21 8.79
N ILE A 75 -8.64 4.07 8.99
CA ILE A 75 -8.83 3.03 7.96
C ILE A 75 -10.03 3.39 7.06
N PRO A 76 -9.87 3.36 5.73
CA PRO A 76 -10.98 3.59 4.81
C PRO A 76 -12.05 2.50 4.96
N SER A 77 -13.33 2.90 4.83
CA SER A 77 -14.43 1.94 4.71
C SER A 77 -14.36 1.16 3.39
N HIS A 78 -15.02 0.01 3.32
CA HIS A 78 -15.12 -0.78 2.09
C HIS A 78 -15.75 0.02 0.94
N ASP A 79 -16.73 0.90 1.22
CA ASP A 79 -17.29 1.82 0.23
C ASP A 79 -16.25 2.78 -0.36
N THR A 80 -15.34 3.30 0.48
CA THR A 80 -14.24 4.15 0.03
C THR A 80 -13.28 3.38 -0.87
N LEU A 81 -12.98 2.12 -0.52
CA LEU A 81 -12.17 1.23 -1.35
C LEU A 81 -12.82 1.00 -2.72
N ILE A 82 -14.09 0.59 -2.75
CA ILE A 82 -14.85 0.36 -3.98
C ILE A 82 -14.83 1.60 -4.88
N ARG A 83 -15.14 2.78 -4.32
CA ARG A 83 -15.15 4.03 -5.09
C ARG A 83 -13.79 4.43 -5.65
N LEU A 84 -12.71 4.14 -4.93
CA LEU A 84 -11.36 4.39 -5.42
C LEU A 84 -11.04 3.44 -6.58
N PHE A 85 -11.13 2.13 -6.35
CA PHE A 85 -10.72 1.13 -7.32
C PHE A 85 -11.61 1.08 -8.56
N ALA A 86 -12.89 1.47 -8.46
CA ALA A 86 -13.77 1.63 -9.62
C ALA A 86 -13.34 2.78 -10.56
N ARG A 87 -12.55 3.75 -10.07
CA ARG A 87 -12.07 4.89 -10.87
C ARG A 87 -10.62 4.72 -11.30
N LEU A 88 -9.88 3.88 -10.60
CA LEU A 88 -8.45 3.70 -10.79
C LEU A 88 -8.20 2.86 -12.04
N LYS A 89 -7.29 3.31 -12.91
CA LYS A 89 -6.94 2.56 -14.11
C LYS A 89 -6.04 1.39 -13.75
N SER A 90 -6.51 0.17 -14.04
CA SER A 90 -5.80 -1.07 -13.70
C SER A 90 -4.38 -1.12 -14.29
N GLU A 91 -4.18 -0.59 -15.50
CA GLU A 91 -2.89 -0.62 -16.18
C GLU A 91 -1.85 0.30 -15.50
N GLU A 92 -2.29 1.46 -15.01
CA GLU A 92 -1.43 2.40 -14.28
C GLU A 92 -1.05 1.81 -12.92
N LEU A 93 -2.00 1.19 -12.21
CA LEU A 93 -1.74 0.48 -10.94
C LEU A 93 -0.74 -0.65 -11.12
N GLN A 94 -0.98 -1.50 -12.11
CA GLN A 94 -0.13 -2.66 -12.39
C GLN A 94 1.30 -2.22 -12.72
N SER A 95 1.45 -1.16 -13.53
CA SER A 95 2.76 -0.62 -13.89
C SER A 95 3.51 -0.09 -12.65
N CYS A 96 2.83 0.65 -11.77
CA CYS A 96 3.40 1.11 -10.50
C CYS A 96 3.82 -0.07 -9.62
N PHE A 97 2.97 -1.09 -9.51
CA PHE A 97 3.24 -2.29 -8.72
C PHE A 97 4.44 -3.09 -9.23
N ILE A 98 4.53 -3.33 -10.55
CA ILE A 98 5.67 -4.02 -11.17
C ILE A 98 6.96 -3.24 -10.91
N SER A 99 6.94 -1.93 -11.11
CA SER A 99 8.10 -1.06 -10.88
C SER A 99 8.56 -1.12 -9.41
N TRP A 100 7.60 -1.08 -8.48
CA TRP A 100 7.87 -1.24 -7.05
C TRP A 100 8.49 -2.61 -6.73
N MET A 101 7.91 -3.70 -7.22
CA MET A 101 8.42 -5.05 -6.98
C MET A 101 9.83 -5.27 -7.55
N GLN A 102 10.14 -4.70 -8.71
CA GLN A 102 11.49 -4.72 -9.28
C GLN A 102 12.48 -3.98 -8.38
N ALA A 103 12.08 -2.83 -7.84
CA ALA A 103 12.94 -2.06 -6.94
C ALA A 103 13.14 -2.78 -5.60
N VAL A 104 12.10 -3.40 -5.05
CA VAL A 104 12.21 -4.26 -3.85
C VAL A 104 13.22 -5.38 -4.11
N HIS A 105 13.10 -6.10 -5.23
CA HIS A 105 14.01 -7.19 -5.58
C HIS A 105 15.50 -6.76 -5.65
N GLN A 106 15.77 -5.57 -6.18
CA GLN A 106 17.12 -5.01 -6.23
C GLN A 106 17.64 -4.65 -4.82
N VAL A 107 16.79 -4.07 -3.98
CA VAL A 107 17.15 -3.69 -2.60
C VAL A 107 17.36 -4.93 -1.72
N THR A 108 16.62 -6.00 -1.94
CA THR A 108 16.79 -7.27 -1.21
C THR A 108 17.87 -8.17 -1.83
N ASN A 109 18.58 -7.73 -2.88
CA ASN A 109 19.58 -8.51 -3.61
C ASN A 109 19.06 -9.90 -4.05
N GLY A 110 17.76 -10.01 -4.30
CA GLY A 110 17.09 -11.28 -4.61
C GLY A 110 16.91 -12.26 -3.45
N GLU A 111 17.33 -11.93 -2.21
CA GLU A 111 16.99 -12.73 -1.03
C GLU A 111 15.50 -12.58 -0.70
N LEU A 112 14.71 -13.47 -1.28
CA LEU A 112 13.39 -13.79 -0.77
C LEU A 112 13.62 -14.67 0.47
N LEU A 113 13.61 -14.04 1.65
CA LEU A 113 13.62 -14.78 2.91
C LEU A 113 12.50 -15.82 2.87
N ASN A 114 12.88 -17.09 2.91
CA ASN A 114 11.95 -18.19 2.99
C ASN A 114 11.24 -18.09 4.35
N VAL A 115 9.96 -17.72 4.36
CA VAL A 115 9.19 -17.54 5.61
C VAL A 115 9.01 -18.87 6.37
N ASP A 116 9.26 -20.02 5.72
CA ASP A 116 9.16 -21.36 6.31
C ASP A 116 10.31 -21.75 7.27
N GLY A 117 11.32 -20.90 7.50
CA GLY A 117 12.33 -21.15 8.54
C GLY A 117 13.15 -22.44 8.37
N LYS A 118 13.26 -22.98 7.15
CA LYS A 118 14.19 -24.06 6.84
C LYS A 118 15.38 -23.51 6.06
N THR A 119 16.50 -23.49 6.77
CA THR A 119 17.86 -23.39 6.23
C THR A 119 18.21 -24.66 5.47
#